data_AF-Q2ILX1-F1
#
_entry.id   AF-Q2ILX1-F1
#
_cell.length_a   1.000
_cell.length_b   1.000
_cell.length_c   1.000
_cell.angle_alpha   90.00
_cell.angle_beta   90.00
_cell.angle_gamma   90.00
#
_symmetry.space_group_name_H-M   'P 1'
#
loop_
_entity.id
_entity.type
_entity.pdbx_description
1 polymer ?
#
loop_
_entity_poly.entity_id
_entity_poly.type
_entity_poly.pdbx_seq_one_letter_code
_entity_poly.pdbx_strand_id
1 'polypeptide(L)'
;MYLSSRAATVVAAALLTACAGARRAEAPPAALTARELTIVDAQGRPRLRLGAPLPPPKGAERRAVDAFGIQFMDSDGYEVAGLGMLEPVDIRGLCFDIKDAYEAMCVGLVKGEPSITFRHDWKERITMGVEQGVASIVLHDAQASPRIRLEVDRDGKTRVEGVSTTSPTPPASGSAAP
;
A
#
# COMPACT_ATOMS: atom_id res chain seq x y z
N MET A 1 41.93 -70.06 50.20
CA MET A 1 42.85 -69.36 49.26
C MET A 1 42.65 -67.87 49.42
N TYR A 2 43.75 -67.12 49.38
CA TYR A 2 43.99 -65.81 49.99
C TYR A 2 43.31 -64.59 49.35
N LEU A 3 43.15 -63.55 50.18
CA LEU A 3 42.87 -62.14 49.91
C LEU A 3 43.85 -61.46 48.91
N SER A 4 43.36 -60.47 48.17
CA SER A 4 44.01 -59.16 47.84
C SER A 4 43.01 -58.34 47.00
N SER A 5 42.44 -57.18 47.36
CA SER A 5 42.87 -55.95 48.04
C SER A 5 43.77 -55.01 47.21
N ARG A 6 43.32 -53.74 47.16
CA ARG A 6 43.94 -52.47 46.67
C ARG A 6 43.64 -52.12 45.20
N ALA A 7 42.73 -51.18 44.91
CA ALA A 7 42.80 -49.71 45.10
C ALA A 7 43.83 -49.03 44.18
N ALA A 8 43.33 -48.29 43.17
CA ALA A 8 44.04 -47.18 42.55
C ALA A 8 43.01 -46.19 41.99
N THR A 9 42.68 -45.21 42.82
CA THR A 9 42.04 -43.96 42.41
C THR A 9 43.03 -43.18 41.57
N VAL A 10 42.73 -42.92 40.29
CA VAL A 10 43.36 -41.83 39.52
C VAL A 10 42.27 -40.87 39.08
N VAL A 11 42.30 -39.71 39.71
CA VAL A 11 41.58 -38.50 39.34
C VAL A 11 42.13 -38.03 37.99
N ALA A 12 41.36 -38.18 36.91
CA ALA A 12 41.58 -37.42 35.68
C ALA A 12 40.69 -36.19 35.72
N ALA A 13 41.23 -35.14 36.31
CA ALA A 13 40.66 -33.81 36.31
C ALA A 13 40.59 -33.26 34.87
N ALA A 14 39.46 -32.60 34.59
CA ALA A 14 39.37 -31.40 33.78
C ALA A 14 39.88 -31.47 32.32
N LEU A 15 39.05 -31.99 31.42
CA LEU A 15 38.89 -31.41 30.08
C LEU A 15 37.41 -31.43 29.67
N LEU A 16 36.55 -30.84 30.53
CA LEU A 16 35.39 -30.12 30.01
C LEU A 16 35.95 -28.83 29.41
N THR A 17 36.55 -28.94 28.23
CA THR A 17 36.79 -27.81 27.35
C THR A 17 35.42 -27.26 26.99
N ALA A 18 34.97 -26.35 27.85
CA ALA A 18 33.92 -25.42 27.55
C ALA A 18 34.29 -24.80 26.19
N CYS A 19 33.61 -25.26 25.14
CA CYS A 19 33.36 -24.44 23.97
C CYS A 19 32.45 -23.28 24.38
N ALA A 20 32.86 -22.53 25.41
CA ALA A 20 32.63 -21.10 25.50
C ALA A 20 33.50 -20.48 24.41
N GLY A 21 33.20 -20.82 23.15
CA GLY A 21 33.47 -19.93 22.05
C GLY A 21 32.79 -18.66 22.45
N ALA A 22 33.59 -17.68 22.88
CA ALA A 22 33.15 -16.32 23.03
C ALA A 22 32.54 -15.96 21.68
N ARG A 23 31.21 -16.10 21.57
CA ARG A 23 30.44 -15.45 20.54
C ARG A 23 30.68 -13.99 20.83
N ARG A 24 31.69 -13.43 20.16
CA ARG A 24 31.85 -11.99 20.04
C ARG A 24 30.44 -11.51 19.69
N ALA A 25 29.86 -10.66 20.53
CA ALA A 25 28.58 -10.05 20.22
C ALA A 25 28.81 -9.32 18.90
N GLU A 26 28.44 -9.98 17.81
CA GLU A 26 28.50 -9.40 16.49
C GLU A 26 27.56 -8.22 16.56
N ALA A 27 28.07 -7.03 16.20
CA ALA A 27 27.23 -5.86 16.16
C ALA A 27 26.00 -6.22 15.31
N PRO A 28 24.78 -5.87 15.75
CA PRO A 28 23.58 -6.16 14.97
C PRO A 28 23.79 -5.71 13.52
N PRO A 29 23.40 -6.50 12.52
CA PRO A 29 23.58 -6.13 11.14
C PRO A 29 22.94 -4.76 10.91
N ALA A 30 23.70 -3.82 10.35
CA ALA A 30 23.23 -2.46 10.07
C ALA A 30 22.13 -2.42 9.00
N ALA A 31 21.99 -3.49 8.21
CA ALA A 31 21.00 -3.62 7.15
C ALA A 31 20.52 -5.07 7.00
N LEU A 32 19.26 -5.23 6.58
CA LEU A 32 18.67 -6.49 6.19
C LEU A 32 18.45 -6.50 4.66
N THR A 33 19.04 -7.47 3.97
CA THR A 33 18.75 -7.73 2.56
C THR A 33 17.81 -8.92 2.44
N ALA A 34 16.59 -8.68 1.98
CA ALA A 34 15.58 -9.71 1.78
C ALA A 34 14.80 -9.41 0.50
N ARG A 35 14.28 -10.46 -0.15
CA ARG A 35 13.32 -10.31 -1.26
C ARG A 35 11.92 -9.99 -0.76
N GLU A 36 11.58 -10.50 0.41
CA GLU A 36 10.30 -10.32 1.07
C GLU A 36 10.50 -10.26 2.59
N LEU A 37 9.78 -9.37 3.26
CA LEU A 37 9.60 -9.33 4.70
C LEU A 37 8.11 -9.36 5.00
N THR A 38 7.63 -10.44 5.59
CA THR A 38 6.24 -10.56 6.08
C THR A 38 6.19 -10.29 7.59
N ILE A 39 5.38 -9.32 8.00
CA ILE A 39 5.01 -9.07 9.39
C ILE A 39 3.69 -9.77 9.68
N VAL A 40 3.68 -10.62 10.71
CA VAL A 40 2.50 -11.37 11.15
C VAL A 40 1.97 -10.87 12.49
N ASP A 41 0.68 -11.09 12.75
CA ASP A 41 0.09 -10.87 14.07
C ASP A 41 0.40 -12.03 15.04
N ALA A 42 -0.12 -11.93 16.28
CA ALA A 42 0.10 -12.92 17.34
C ALA A 42 -0.45 -14.33 17.01
N GLN A 43 -1.34 -14.45 16.02
CA GLN A 43 -1.86 -15.73 15.53
C GLN A 43 -1.09 -16.24 14.30
N GLY A 44 -0.01 -15.55 13.90
CA GLY A 44 0.77 -15.89 12.72
C GLY A 44 0.15 -15.45 11.40
N ARG A 45 -0.87 -14.58 11.42
CA ARG A 45 -1.53 -14.10 10.18
C ARG A 45 -0.79 -12.91 9.59
N PRO A 46 -0.49 -12.89 8.27
CA PRO A 46 0.15 -11.74 7.63
C PRO A 46 -0.68 -10.45 7.78
N ARG A 47 -0.02 -9.34 8.14
CA ARG A 47 -0.62 -7.99 8.26
C ARG A 47 0.05 -6.96 7.37
N LEU A 48 1.35 -7.12 7.15
CA LEU A 48 2.13 -6.27 6.28
C LEU A 48 3.16 -7.10 5.53
N ARG A 49 3.38 -6.77 4.26
CA ARG A 49 4.47 -7.34 3.45
C ARG A 49 5.27 -6.24 2.82
N LEU A 50 6.59 -6.32 2.89
CA LEU A 50 7.50 -5.57 2.04
C LEU A 50 8.05 -6.56 1.01
N GLY A 51 8.07 -6.21 -0.27
CA GLY A 51 8.51 -7.15 -1.30
C GLY A 51 9.04 -6.49 -2.56
N ALA A 52 9.96 -7.20 -3.22
CA ALA A 52 10.52 -6.84 -4.51
C ALA A 52 10.82 -8.08 -5.38
N PRO A 53 9.86 -8.59 -6.18
CA PRO A 53 8.49 -8.07 -6.35
C PRO A 53 7.57 -8.41 -5.17
N LEU A 54 6.46 -7.69 -5.08
CA LEU A 54 5.34 -7.97 -4.19
C LEU A 54 4.58 -9.22 -4.65
N PRO A 55 4.20 -10.14 -3.74
CA PRO A 55 3.41 -11.30 -4.10
C PRO A 55 1.99 -10.93 -4.58
N PRO A 56 1.28 -11.81 -5.28
CA PRO A 56 -0.12 -11.58 -5.62
C PRO A 56 -1.00 -11.38 -4.38
N PRO A 57 -2.04 -10.52 -4.45
CA PRO A 57 -3.06 -10.49 -3.40
C PRO A 57 -3.74 -11.86 -3.26
N LYS A 58 -4.25 -12.15 -2.06
CA LYS A 58 -5.02 -13.37 -1.83
C LYS A 58 -6.21 -13.43 -2.79
N GLY A 59 -6.38 -14.56 -3.48
CA GLY A 59 -7.44 -14.77 -4.47
C GLY A 59 -7.03 -14.43 -5.91
N ALA A 60 -5.84 -13.90 -6.13
CA ALA A 60 -5.26 -13.70 -7.46
C ALA A 60 -4.07 -14.64 -7.69
N GLU A 61 -3.97 -15.23 -8.89
CA GLU A 61 -2.80 -16.04 -9.28
C GLU A 61 -1.57 -15.17 -9.55
N ARG A 62 -1.77 -13.93 -10.02
CA ARG A 62 -0.72 -12.99 -10.40
C ARG A 62 -1.17 -11.54 -10.23
N ARG A 63 -0.22 -10.62 -10.09
CA ARG A 63 -0.46 -9.18 -10.27
C ARG A 63 -0.60 -8.85 -11.75
N ALA A 64 -1.37 -7.80 -12.06
CA ALA A 64 -1.46 -7.29 -13.44
C ALA A 64 -0.13 -6.72 -13.94
N VAL A 65 0.64 -6.14 -13.03
CA VAL A 65 1.99 -5.60 -13.24
C VAL A 65 2.85 -5.93 -12.02
N ASP A 66 4.13 -6.24 -12.24
CA ASP A 66 5.09 -6.39 -11.15
C ASP A 66 5.19 -5.08 -10.36
N ALA A 67 5.05 -5.20 -9.04
CA ALA A 67 5.09 -4.08 -8.12
C ALA A 67 6.17 -4.32 -7.08
N PHE A 68 6.81 -3.25 -6.61
CA PHE A 68 7.73 -3.26 -5.48
C PHE A 68 7.17 -2.32 -4.41
N GLY A 69 7.24 -2.69 -3.14
CA GLY A 69 6.75 -1.82 -2.07
C GLY A 69 6.11 -2.56 -0.91
N ILE A 70 4.94 -2.10 -0.46
CA ILE A 70 4.27 -2.52 0.78
C ILE A 70 2.83 -2.97 0.49
N GLN A 71 2.40 -4.08 1.08
CA GLN A 71 0.98 -4.49 1.15
C GLN A 71 0.49 -4.43 2.60
N PHE A 72 -0.75 -4.00 2.79
CA PHE A 72 -1.49 -4.06 4.04
C PHE A 72 -2.62 -5.07 3.90
N MET A 73 -2.78 -5.95 4.90
CA MET A 73 -3.75 -7.05 4.84
C MET A 73 -4.72 -7.05 6.03
N ASP A 74 -5.97 -7.45 5.78
CA ASP A 74 -6.96 -7.67 6.82
C ASP A 74 -6.74 -8.98 7.60
N SER A 75 -7.67 -9.33 8.51
CA SER A 75 -7.56 -10.55 9.34
C SER A 75 -7.74 -11.85 8.57
N ASP A 76 -8.29 -11.77 7.38
CA ASP A 76 -8.52 -12.91 6.50
C ASP A 76 -7.38 -13.03 5.48
N GLY A 77 -6.44 -12.08 5.47
CA GLY A 77 -5.28 -12.04 4.58
C GLY A 77 -5.56 -11.42 3.21
N TYR A 78 -6.70 -10.74 3.03
CA TYR A 78 -6.95 -9.96 1.82
C TYR A 78 -6.20 -8.64 1.89
N GLU A 79 -5.65 -8.20 0.74
CA GLU A 79 -5.06 -6.86 0.61
C GLU A 79 -6.16 -5.82 0.78
N VAL A 80 -5.91 -4.82 1.62
CA VAL A 80 -6.81 -3.69 1.89
C VAL A 80 -6.19 -2.34 1.54
N ALA A 81 -4.88 -2.31 1.32
CA ALA A 81 -4.15 -1.17 0.83
C ALA A 81 -2.75 -1.61 0.40
N GLY A 82 -2.05 -0.78 -0.36
CA GLY A 82 -0.65 -0.98 -0.68
C GLY A 82 0.04 0.29 -1.16
N LEU A 83 1.35 0.37 -0.93
CA LEU A 83 2.24 1.30 -1.61
C LEU A 83 2.98 0.51 -2.69
N GLY A 84 2.76 0.83 -3.96
CA GLY A 84 3.37 0.14 -5.09
C GLY A 84 4.16 1.09 -5.99
N MET A 85 5.36 0.67 -6.36
CA MET A 85 6.08 1.17 -7.52
C MET A 85 5.95 0.15 -8.65
N LEU A 86 5.28 0.54 -9.73
CA LEU A 86 5.05 -0.26 -10.92
C LEU A 86 5.89 0.34 -12.05
N GLU A 87 7.17 -0.03 -12.07
CA GLU A 87 8.15 0.53 -13.02
C GLU A 87 7.76 0.37 -14.50
N PRO A 88 7.19 -0.76 -14.97
CA PRO A 88 6.84 -0.93 -16.39
C PRO A 88 5.79 0.06 -16.91
N VAL A 89 5.00 0.67 -16.03
CA VAL A 89 3.94 1.63 -16.38
C VAL A 89 4.15 3.02 -15.75
N ASP A 90 5.29 3.23 -15.09
CA ASP A 90 5.67 4.44 -14.36
C ASP A 90 4.58 4.95 -13.39
N ILE A 91 4.06 4.05 -12.56
CA ILE A 91 3.10 4.38 -11.51
C ILE A 91 3.76 4.20 -10.15
N ARG A 92 3.58 5.17 -9.26
CA ARG A 92 3.99 5.11 -7.85
C ARG A 92 2.83 5.56 -7.00
N GLY A 93 2.11 4.63 -6.38
CA GLY A 93 0.83 4.93 -5.73
C GLY A 93 0.67 4.27 -4.38
N LEU A 94 0.07 5.00 -3.45
CA LEU A 94 -0.59 4.46 -2.27
C LEU A 94 -2.07 4.29 -2.60
N CYS A 95 -2.54 3.04 -2.59
CA CYS A 95 -3.92 2.71 -2.89
C CYS A 95 -4.58 2.03 -1.69
N PHE A 96 -5.88 2.28 -1.51
CA PHE A 96 -6.76 1.62 -0.57
C PHE A 96 -7.77 0.80 -1.35
N ASP A 97 -7.83 -0.49 -1.05
CA ASP A 97 -8.69 -1.45 -1.71
C ASP A 97 -10.02 -1.59 -0.97
N ILE A 98 -11.05 -2.04 -1.67
CA ILE A 98 -12.29 -2.53 -1.08
C ILE A 98 -12.41 -4.03 -1.38
N LYS A 99 -13.06 -4.79 -0.50
CA LYS A 99 -13.09 -6.26 -0.61
C LYS A 99 -13.54 -6.78 -1.98
N ASP A 100 -14.41 -6.04 -2.66
CA ASP A 100 -15.05 -6.44 -3.92
C ASP A 100 -14.52 -5.69 -5.16
N ALA A 101 -13.50 -4.83 -5.04
CA ALA A 101 -12.89 -4.13 -6.18
C ALA A 101 -11.40 -3.79 -5.97
N TYR A 102 -10.62 -3.70 -7.04
CA TYR A 102 -9.27 -3.14 -6.94
C TYR A 102 -9.37 -1.61 -6.72
N GLU A 103 -8.55 -1.09 -5.80
CA GLU A 103 -8.20 0.32 -5.65
C GLU A 103 -9.40 1.29 -5.61
N ALA A 104 -10.13 1.34 -4.49
CA ALA A 104 -11.20 2.31 -4.28
C ALA A 104 -10.68 3.75 -4.23
N MET A 105 -9.45 3.95 -3.74
CA MET A 105 -8.79 5.25 -3.74
C MET A 105 -7.29 5.06 -3.97
N CYS A 106 -6.70 5.87 -4.84
CA CYS A 106 -5.25 5.93 -5.02
C CYS A 106 -4.77 7.37 -4.93
N VAL A 107 -3.59 7.57 -4.32
CA VAL A 107 -2.82 8.82 -4.37
C VAL A 107 -1.40 8.48 -4.81
N GLY A 108 -0.87 9.23 -5.77
CA GLY A 108 0.46 8.91 -6.28
C GLY A 108 0.90 9.73 -7.47
N LEU A 109 1.88 9.18 -8.17
CA LEU A 109 2.38 9.67 -9.44
C LEU A 109 1.99 8.69 -10.54
N VAL A 110 1.45 9.20 -11.63
CA VAL A 110 1.20 8.47 -12.88
C VAL A 110 2.05 9.14 -13.95
N LYS A 111 3.05 8.45 -14.49
CA LYS A 111 4.01 9.02 -15.45
C LYS A 111 4.71 10.29 -14.95
N GLY A 112 5.03 10.32 -13.65
CA GLY A 112 5.63 11.47 -12.98
C GLY A 112 4.66 12.58 -12.58
N GLU A 113 3.38 12.48 -12.94
CA GLU A 113 2.37 13.50 -12.68
C GLU A 113 1.52 13.16 -11.44
N PRO A 114 1.26 14.13 -10.54
CA PRO A 114 0.50 13.89 -9.32
C PRO A 114 -0.97 13.59 -9.66
N SER A 115 -1.51 12.53 -9.04
CA SER A 115 -2.88 12.09 -9.23
C SER A 115 -3.48 11.54 -7.94
N ILE A 116 -4.76 11.83 -7.75
CA ILE A 116 -5.65 11.22 -6.76
C ILE A 116 -6.89 10.75 -7.50
N THR A 117 -7.20 9.46 -7.39
CA THR A 117 -8.37 8.86 -8.04
C THR A 117 -9.22 8.15 -7.02
N PHE A 118 -10.54 8.38 -7.10
CA PHE A 118 -11.55 7.62 -6.37
C PHE A 118 -12.34 6.78 -7.37
N ARG A 119 -12.49 5.49 -7.07
CA ARG A 119 -13.21 4.53 -7.89
C ARG A 119 -14.38 3.91 -7.13
N HIS A 120 -15.41 3.55 -7.86
CA HIS A 120 -16.51 2.72 -7.40
C HIS A 120 -16.95 1.81 -8.56
N ASP A 121 -17.18 0.52 -8.28
CA ASP A 121 -17.51 -0.49 -9.30
C ASP A 121 -16.59 -0.44 -10.52
N TRP A 122 -15.28 -0.41 -10.29
CA TRP A 122 -14.24 -0.40 -11.34
C TRP A 122 -14.21 0.85 -12.22
N LYS A 123 -14.97 1.88 -11.85
CA LYS A 123 -15.09 3.13 -12.61
C LYS A 123 -14.56 4.29 -11.79
N GLU A 124 -13.81 5.16 -12.47
CA GLU A 124 -13.41 6.44 -11.89
C GLU A 124 -14.64 7.28 -11.61
N ARG A 125 -14.70 7.86 -10.41
CA ARG A 125 -15.78 8.73 -9.97
C ARG A 125 -15.31 10.14 -9.77
N ILE A 126 -14.12 10.29 -9.20
CA ILE A 126 -13.47 11.57 -8.96
C ILE A 126 -12.00 11.38 -9.33
N THR A 127 -11.47 12.24 -10.17
CA THR A 127 -10.04 12.35 -10.41
C THR A 127 -9.59 13.76 -10.09
N MET A 128 -8.41 13.87 -9.49
CA MET A 128 -7.77 15.14 -9.19
C MET A 128 -6.29 14.98 -9.51
N GLY A 129 -5.68 15.97 -10.14
CA GLY A 129 -4.27 15.85 -10.47
C GLY A 129 -3.77 16.99 -11.32
N VAL A 130 -2.53 16.85 -11.78
CA VAL A 130 -1.92 17.78 -12.72
C VAL A 130 -1.51 16.98 -13.95
N GLU A 131 -2.16 17.20 -15.08
CA GLU A 131 -1.78 16.59 -16.35
C GLU A 131 -1.24 17.65 -17.30
N GLN A 132 -0.03 17.46 -17.80
CA GLN A 132 0.65 18.40 -18.69
C GLN A 132 0.62 19.84 -18.14
N GLY A 133 0.77 19.99 -16.82
CA GLY A 133 0.74 21.29 -16.13
C GLY A 133 -0.64 21.94 -15.99
N VAL A 134 -1.72 21.23 -16.32
CA VAL A 134 -3.09 21.65 -16.02
C VAL A 134 -3.55 20.97 -14.75
N ALA A 135 -3.80 21.75 -13.70
CA ALA A 135 -4.41 21.24 -12.47
C ALA A 135 -5.91 21.02 -12.73
N SER A 136 -6.43 19.85 -12.37
CA SER A 136 -7.81 19.47 -12.67
C SER A 136 -8.50 18.75 -11.51
N ILE A 137 -9.82 18.91 -11.43
CA ILE A 137 -10.76 18.07 -10.69
C ILE A 137 -11.86 17.66 -11.67
N VAL A 138 -12.09 16.36 -11.83
CA VAL A 138 -13.10 15.82 -12.75
C VAL A 138 -14.05 14.89 -12.00
N LEU A 139 -15.35 15.16 -12.12
CA LEU A 139 -16.41 14.30 -11.60
C LEU A 139 -17.04 13.53 -12.75
N HIS A 140 -17.14 12.21 -12.58
CA HIS A 140 -17.67 11.29 -13.57
C HIS A 140 -19.04 10.75 -13.13
N ASP A 141 -19.87 10.36 -14.10
CA ASP A 141 -21.14 9.66 -13.86
C ASP A 141 -20.96 8.14 -13.62
N ALA A 142 -22.07 7.40 -13.54
CA ALA A 142 -22.09 5.95 -13.33
C ALA A 142 -21.53 5.14 -14.51
N GLN A 143 -21.32 5.78 -15.65
CA GLN A 143 -20.74 5.21 -16.85
C GLN A 143 -19.28 5.65 -17.02
N ALA A 144 -18.68 6.27 -16.01
CA ALA A 144 -17.34 6.86 -16.05
C ALA A 144 -17.19 8.00 -17.07
N SER A 145 -18.30 8.62 -17.49
CA SER A 145 -18.24 9.78 -18.40
C SER A 145 -18.07 11.07 -17.59
N PRO A 146 -17.13 11.96 -17.94
CA PRO A 146 -16.97 13.25 -17.27
C PRO A 146 -18.25 14.09 -17.35
N ARG A 147 -18.68 14.65 -16.23
CA ARG A 147 -19.86 15.54 -16.14
C ARG A 147 -19.53 16.92 -15.61
N ILE A 148 -18.50 17.04 -14.76
CA ILE A 148 -18.03 18.34 -14.26
C ILE A 148 -16.51 18.31 -14.32
N ARG A 149 -15.92 19.41 -14.76
CA ARG A 149 -14.46 19.59 -14.85
C ARG A 149 -14.12 20.99 -14.39
N LEU A 150 -13.19 21.09 -13.44
CA LEU A 150 -12.63 22.34 -12.93
C LEU A 150 -11.14 22.31 -13.21
N GLU A 151 -10.64 23.28 -13.95
CA GLU A 151 -9.24 23.31 -14.37
C GLU A 151 -8.61 24.69 -14.20
N VAL A 152 -7.31 24.68 -13.93
CA VAL A 152 -6.43 25.85 -13.98
C VAL A 152 -5.21 25.46 -14.80
N ASP A 153 -4.97 26.18 -15.89
CA ASP A 153 -3.80 25.94 -16.74
C ASP A 153 -2.53 26.62 -16.21
N ARG A 154 -1.41 26.43 -16.92
CA ARG A 154 -0.09 26.94 -16.55
C ARG A 154 0.00 28.47 -16.48
N ASP A 155 -0.90 29.17 -17.17
CA ASP A 155 -0.97 30.63 -17.21
C ASP A 155 -1.96 31.17 -16.16
N GLY A 156 -2.56 30.28 -15.35
CA GLY A 156 -3.54 30.62 -14.32
C GLY A 156 -4.96 30.81 -14.86
N LYS A 157 -5.22 30.49 -16.13
CA LYS A 157 -6.56 30.61 -16.71
C LYS A 157 -7.44 29.46 -16.24
N THR A 158 -8.63 29.82 -15.78
CA THR A 158 -9.61 28.87 -15.25
C THR A 158 -10.56 28.39 -16.35
N ARG A 159 -10.94 27.11 -16.30
CA ARG A 159 -11.99 26.50 -17.13
C ARG A 159 -12.95 25.69 -16.26
N VAL A 160 -14.24 25.86 -16.49
CA VAL A 160 -15.31 25.11 -15.84
C VAL A 160 -16.23 24.55 -16.91
N GLU A 161 -16.43 23.24 -16.91
CA GLU A 161 -17.34 22.56 -17.84
C GLU A 161 -18.43 21.80 -17.08
N GLY A 162 -19.62 21.67 -17.70
CA GLY A 162 -20.68 20.81 -17.21
C GLY A 162 -21.56 21.36 -16.08
N VAL A 163 -21.37 22.63 -15.71
CA VAL A 163 -22.27 23.34 -14.80
C VAL A 163 -23.26 24.16 -15.62
N SER A 164 -24.53 23.77 -15.62
CA SER A 164 -25.62 24.62 -16.13
C SER A 164 -25.90 25.71 -15.09
N THR A 165 -25.71 26.98 -15.43
CA THR A 165 -26.05 28.11 -14.55
C THR A 165 -27.56 28.36 -14.54
N THR A 166 -28.37 27.40 -14.09
CA THR A 166 -29.75 27.70 -13.69
C THR A 166 -29.72 28.23 -12.26
N SER A 167 -29.57 29.55 -12.12
CA SER A 167 -29.89 30.24 -10.87
C SER A 167 -31.35 29.91 -10.48
N PRO A 168 -31.67 29.62 -9.21
CA PRO A 168 -33.05 29.48 -8.79
C PRO A 168 -33.78 30.79 -9.09
N THR A 169 -34.86 30.73 -9.87
CA THR A 169 -35.77 31.87 -10.01
C THR A 169 -36.27 32.22 -8.61
N PRO A 170 -36.06 33.47 -8.12
CA PRO A 170 -36.65 33.88 -6.86
C PRO A 170 -38.16 33.65 -6.91
N PRO A 171 -38.79 33.15 -5.84
CA PRO A 171 -40.24 33.00 -5.82
C PRO A 171 -40.85 34.35 -6.20
N ALA A 172 -41.77 34.32 -7.17
CA ALA A 172 -42.49 35.50 -7.60
C ALA A 172 -43.06 36.16 -6.34
N SER A 173 -42.67 37.41 -6.10
CA SER A 173 -43.21 38.21 -5.01
C SER A 173 -44.73 38.20 -5.14
N GLY A 174 -45.39 37.45 -4.27
CA GLY A 174 -46.83 37.33 -4.24
C GLY A 174 -47.43 38.72 -4.10
N SER A 175 -48.31 39.05 -5.05
CA SER A 175 -49.17 40.22 -5.00
C SER A 175 -49.84 40.28 -3.62
N ALA A 176 -49.61 41.37 -2.89
CA ALA A 176 -50.52 41.79 -1.84
C ALA A 176 -51.90 41.95 -2.50
N ALA A 177 -52.88 41.18 -2.04
CA ALA A 177 -54.29 41.43 -2.33
C ALA A 177 -54.79 42.48 -1.31
N PRO A 178 -55.74 43.34 -1.71
CA PRO A 178 -56.14 44.55 -0.99
C PRO A 178 -56.81 44.30 0.36
#